data_AF-N6TKH0-F1
#
_entry.id   AF-N6TKH0-F1
#
_cell.length_a   1.000
_cell.length_b   1.000
_cell.length_c   1.000
_cell.angle_alpha   90.00
_cell.angle_beta   90.00
_cell.angle_gamma   90.00
#
_symmetry.space_group_name_H-M   'P 1'
#
loop_
_entity.id
_entity.type
_entity.pdbx_description
1 polymer ?
#
loop_
_entity_poly.entity_id
_entity_poly.type
_entity_poly.pdbx_seq_one_letter_code
_entity_poly.pdbx_strand_id
1 'polypeptide(L)'
;MSAGNNFRFITCSVLLIFSYFAENVANEPTPIVMWHGMGDSCCAFYSLGAIKEKLNASIPGVYVHSLKIGDNFLEDVENGYFMHPDSQIEMACEKIQQDSQLANGFNAIGFSQGAQFLRALVQRCPTPRIKNLISVGGQHQGVYGLPNCGALSNNACDYIRKLLNHAAYIDWVQKGLVQATYWHDPLNEEEYKKNSSFLADINNELVINETYKTNLLVSYSNMFKVKSSK
;
A
#
# COMPACT_ATOMS: atom_id res chain seq x y z
N MET A 1 19.15 -60.22 -36.82
CA MET A 1 18.18 -59.11 -36.79
C MET A 1 17.96 -58.73 -35.33
N SER A 2 18.72 -57.74 -34.85
CA SER A 2 18.69 -57.24 -33.47
C SER A 2 18.05 -55.85 -33.51
N ALA A 3 16.75 -55.78 -33.20
CA ALA A 3 15.99 -54.53 -33.21
C ALA A 3 14.93 -54.48 -32.08
N GLY A 4 15.15 -55.21 -30.98
CA GLY A 4 14.16 -55.36 -29.90
C GLY A 4 14.47 -54.63 -28.59
N ASN A 5 15.72 -54.20 -28.36
CA ASN A 5 16.14 -53.69 -27.04
C ASN A 5 16.29 -52.17 -26.94
N ASN A 6 16.23 -51.42 -28.04
CA ASN A 6 16.43 -49.96 -28.01
C ASN A 6 15.16 -49.16 -27.66
N PHE A 7 13.97 -49.76 -27.73
CA PHE A 7 12.72 -49.01 -27.52
C PHE A 7 12.31 -48.89 -26.04
N ARG A 8 12.75 -49.82 -25.17
CA ARG A 8 12.45 -49.79 -23.73
C ARG A 8 13.35 -48.82 -22.92
N PHE A 9 14.55 -48.52 -23.42
CA PHE A 9 15.46 -47.59 -22.74
C PHE A 9 15.07 -46.12 -22.97
N ILE A 10 14.55 -45.78 -24.16
CA ILE A 10 14.19 -44.40 -24.52
C ILE A 10 12.97 -43.92 -23.70
N THR A 11 12.02 -44.79 -23.40
CA THR A 11 10.82 -44.43 -22.61
C THR A 11 11.12 -44.16 -21.13
N CYS A 12 12.14 -44.80 -20.54
CA CYS A 12 12.54 -44.56 -19.15
C CYS A 12 13.33 -43.26 -18.98
N SER A 13 14.17 -42.90 -19.96
CA SER A 13 14.97 -41.68 -19.93
C SER A 13 14.14 -40.41 -20.08
N VAL A 14 13.08 -40.42 -20.88
CA VAL A 14 12.19 -39.25 -21.06
C VAL A 14 11.34 -38.98 -19.80
N LEU A 15 10.90 -40.04 -19.11
CA LEU A 15 10.15 -39.92 -17.85
C LEU A 15 11.04 -39.35 -16.73
N LEU A 16 12.29 -39.80 -16.61
CA LEU A 16 13.22 -39.27 -15.62
C LEU A 16 13.59 -37.79 -15.85
N ILE A 17 13.67 -37.37 -17.11
CA ILE A 17 13.91 -35.96 -17.46
C ILE A 17 12.70 -35.10 -17.08
N PHE A 18 11.46 -35.56 -17.32
CA PHE A 18 10.25 -34.86 -16.88
C PHE A 18 10.11 -34.79 -15.35
N SER A 19 10.51 -35.85 -14.62
CA SER A 19 10.55 -35.81 -13.15
C SER A 19 11.57 -34.82 -12.62
N TYR A 20 12.74 -34.72 -13.26
CA TYR A 20 13.81 -33.79 -12.87
C TYR A 20 13.44 -32.32 -13.11
N PHE A 21 12.63 -32.05 -14.15
CA PHE A 21 12.09 -30.71 -14.42
C PHE A 21 10.84 -30.37 -13.58
N ALA A 22 10.11 -31.37 -13.07
CA ALA A 22 8.93 -31.14 -12.24
C ALA A 22 9.26 -30.77 -10.78
N GLU A 23 10.46 -31.10 -10.29
CA GLU A 23 10.84 -30.93 -8.87
C GLU A 23 11.64 -29.65 -8.54
N ASN A 24 11.82 -28.72 -9.50
CA ASN A 24 12.55 -27.46 -9.26
C ASN A 24 11.76 -26.20 -9.62
N VAL A 25 10.43 -26.19 -9.47
CA VAL A 25 9.74 -24.93 -9.19
C VAL A 25 9.98 -24.65 -7.71
N ALA A 26 11.18 -24.14 -7.39
CA ALA A 26 11.34 -23.43 -6.13
C ALA A 26 10.21 -22.40 -6.09
N ASN A 27 9.31 -22.54 -5.12
CA ASN A 27 8.15 -21.67 -5.02
C ASN A 27 8.70 -20.25 -4.74
N GLU A 28 8.86 -19.45 -5.78
CA GLU A 28 9.53 -18.14 -5.67
C GLU A 28 8.83 -17.32 -4.59
N PRO A 29 9.58 -16.59 -3.75
CA PRO A 29 8.98 -15.80 -2.69
C PRO A 29 7.94 -14.84 -3.28
N THR A 30 6.78 -14.75 -2.64
CA THR A 30 5.74 -13.80 -3.08
C THR A 30 6.32 -12.38 -3.07
N PRO A 31 6.21 -11.63 -4.19
CA PRO A 31 6.72 -10.27 -4.28
C PRO A 31 6.16 -9.34 -3.20
N ILE A 32 6.91 -8.28 -2.90
CA ILE A 32 6.54 -7.28 -1.91
C ILE A 32 6.47 -5.90 -2.57
N VAL A 33 5.33 -5.23 -2.45
CA VAL A 33 5.16 -3.82 -2.79
C VAL A 33 5.23 -2.99 -1.51
N MET A 34 6.06 -1.96 -1.51
CA MET A 34 6.15 -0.99 -0.41
C MET A 34 5.60 0.37 -0.83
N TRP A 35 4.97 1.07 0.10
CA TRP A 35 4.54 2.46 -0.08
C TRP A 35 4.98 3.32 1.12
N HIS A 36 5.82 4.32 0.84
CA HIS A 36 6.39 5.21 1.86
C HIS A 36 5.33 6.14 2.49
N GLY A 37 5.76 6.82 3.56
CA GLY A 37 4.97 7.83 4.24
C GLY A 37 5.23 9.25 3.74
N MET A 38 4.57 10.22 4.38
CA MET A 38 4.77 11.65 4.17
C MET A 38 6.25 12.06 4.25
N GLY A 39 6.74 12.83 3.28
CA GLY A 39 8.09 13.41 3.32
C GLY A 39 9.24 12.43 3.08
N ASP A 40 8.93 11.22 2.64
CA ASP A 40 9.89 10.19 2.26
C ASP A 40 9.75 9.85 0.77
N SER A 41 10.54 8.91 0.26
CA SER A 41 10.46 8.42 -1.11
C SER A 41 10.61 6.91 -1.20
N CYS A 42 10.40 6.37 -2.40
CA CYS A 42 10.63 4.96 -2.74
C CYS A 42 12.02 4.45 -2.33
N CYS A 43 13.00 5.36 -2.32
CA CYS A 43 14.37 4.99 -2.61
C CYS A 43 15.40 5.62 -1.66
N ALA A 44 14.94 6.35 -0.63
CA ALA A 44 15.82 6.90 0.39
C ALA A 44 16.57 5.77 1.13
N PHE A 45 17.90 5.77 1.02
CA PHE A 45 18.75 4.67 1.54
C PHE A 45 18.58 4.46 3.06
N TYR A 46 18.30 5.51 3.82
CA TYR A 46 18.13 5.47 5.28
C TYR A 46 16.71 5.08 5.71
N SER A 47 15.75 4.98 4.78
CA SER A 47 14.36 4.64 5.05
C SER A 47 13.94 3.37 4.30
N LEU A 48 13.06 3.46 3.30
CA LEU A 48 12.58 2.30 2.54
C LEU A 48 13.72 1.55 1.82
N GLY A 49 14.81 2.23 1.45
CA GLY A 49 16.01 1.58 0.94
C GLY A 49 16.59 0.58 1.94
N ALA A 50 16.78 0.99 3.20
CA ALA A 50 17.26 0.10 4.26
C ALA A 50 16.28 -1.06 4.55
N ILE A 51 14.98 -0.82 4.45
CA ILE A 51 13.96 -1.86 4.63
C ILE A 51 14.04 -2.87 3.47
N LYS A 52 14.17 -2.40 2.23
CA LYS A 52 14.34 -3.26 1.05
C LYS A 52 15.56 -4.16 1.19
N GLU A 53 16.70 -3.62 1.62
CA GLU A 53 17.92 -4.41 1.86
C GLU A 53 17.71 -5.50 2.92
N LYS A 54 17.02 -5.17 4.03
CA LYS A 54 16.69 -6.16 5.06
C LYS A 54 15.75 -7.25 4.57
N LEU A 55 14.77 -6.91 3.73
CA LEU A 55 13.86 -7.88 3.12
C LEU A 55 14.61 -8.82 2.18
N ASN A 56 15.46 -8.29 1.31
CA ASN A 56 16.30 -9.08 0.40
C ASN A 56 17.24 -10.02 1.16
N ALA A 57 17.83 -9.57 2.27
CA ALA A 57 18.70 -10.38 3.11
C ALA A 57 17.93 -11.48 3.87
N SER A 58 16.70 -11.19 4.31
CA SER A 58 15.90 -12.13 5.10
C SER A 58 15.11 -13.13 4.25
N ILE A 59 14.83 -12.79 2.98
CA ILE A 59 14.03 -13.58 2.05
C ILE A 59 14.79 -13.67 0.72
N PRO A 60 15.79 -14.55 0.59
CA PRO A 60 16.59 -14.66 -0.62
C PRO A 60 15.71 -14.90 -1.86
N GLY A 61 15.93 -14.09 -2.90
CA GLY A 61 15.20 -14.19 -4.18
C GLY A 61 13.85 -13.47 -4.21
N VAL A 62 13.43 -12.76 -3.16
CA VAL A 62 12.19 -11.98 -3.20
C VAL A 62 12.31 -10.76 -4.12
N TYR A 63 11.29 -10.53 -4.95
CA TYR A 63 11.16 -9.28 -5.69
C TYR A 63 10.52 -8.21 -4.79
N VAL A 64 11.22 -7.08 -4.57
CA VAL A 64 10.72 -5.94 -3.79
C VAL A 64 10.59 -4.70 -4.67
N HIS A 65 9.36 -4.27 -4.87
CA HIS A 65 9.00 -3.05 -5.58
C HIS A 65 8.64 -1.94 -4.58
N SER A 66 9.38 -0.84 -4.57
CA SER A 66 9.05 0.33 -3.75
C SER A 66 8.38 1.37 -4.64
N LEU A 67 7.10 1.66 -4.40
CA LEU A 67 6.31 2.56 -5.24
C LEU A 67 6.93 3.96 -5.24
N LYS A 68 7.06 4.52 -6.43
CA LYS A 68 7.45 5.91 -6.70
C LYS A 68 6.30 6.60 -7.43
N ILE A 69 5.75 7.66 -6.85
CA ILE A 69 4.66 8.47 -7.39
C ILE A 69 5.24 9.75 -7.99
N GLY A 70 5.34 9.79 -9.31
CA GLY A 70 6.06 10.84 -10.06
C GLY A 70 7.30 10.29 -10.77
N ASP A 71 8.01 11.18 -11.47
CA ASP A 71 9.07 10.79 -12.40
C ASP A 71 10.44 10.70 -11.73
N ASN A 72 10.65 11.44 -10.65
CA ASN A 72 11.93 11.51 -9.93
C ASN A 72 11.76 11.53 -8.41
N PHE A 73 12.88 11.50 -7.68
CA PHE A 73 12.91 11.46 -6.22
C PHE A 73 12.21 12.67 -5.58
N LEU A 74 12.41 13.88 -6.12
CA LEU A 74 11.86 15.10 -5.54
C LEU A 74 10.34 15.12 -5.70
N GLU A 75 9.85 14.80 -6.90
CA GLU A 75 8.41 14.67 -7.15
C GLU A 75 7.76 13.61 -6.26
N ASP A 76 8.43 12.48 -6.00
CA ASP A 76 7.92 11.44 -5.09
C ASP A 76 7.69 11.97 -3.67
N VAL A 77 8.64 12.76 -3.17
CA VAL A 77 8.55 13.42 -1.86
C VAL A 77 7.43 14.47 -1.87
N GLU A 78 7.40 15.34 -2.88
CA GLU A 78 6.43 16.44 -2.99
C GLU A 78 4.99 15.92 -3.18
N ASN A 79 4.81 14.87 -3.97
CA ASN A 79 3.51 14.22 -4.18
C ASN A 79 2.98 13.59 -2.90
N GLY A 80 3.85 13.20 -1.96
CA GLY A 80 3.48 12.81 -0.60
C GLY A 80 2.75 13.91 0.20
N TYR A 81 2.87 15.18 -0.22
CA TYR A 81 2.17 16.32 0.36
C TYR A 81 1.07 16.89 -0.54
N PHE A 82 1.31 16.97 -1.85
CA PHE A 82 0.54 17.87 -2.73
C PHE A 82 -0.27 17.17 -3.83
N MET A 83 -0.06 15.87 -4.07
CA MET A 83 -0.86 15.14 -5.06
C MET A 83 -2.05 14.45 -4.39
N HIS A 84 -3.27 14.71 -4.85
CA HIS A 84 -4.47 14.10 -4.27
C HIS A 84 -4.37 12.56 -4.20
N PRO A 85 -4.74 11.90 -3.09
CA PRO A 85 -4.58 10.45 -2.94
C PRO A 85 -5.25 9.62 -4.04
N ASP A 86 -6.40 10.05 -4.55
CA ASP A 86 -7.08 9.34 -5.65
C ASP A 86 -6.18 9.20 -6.88
N SER A 87 -5.49 10.28 -7.27
CA SER A 87 -4.54 10.27 -8.39
C SER A 87 -3.31 9.42 -8.07
N GLN A 88 -2.84 9.42 -6.82
CA GLN A 88 -1.73 8.54 -6.43
C GLN A 88 -2.12 7.07 -6.51
N ILE A 89 -3.35 6.72 -6.12
CA ILE A 89 -3.87 5.35 -6.14
C ILE A 89 -4.07 4.86 -7.57
N GLU A 90 -4.58 5.72 -8.46
CA GLU A 90 -4.68 5.43 -9.89
C GLU A 90 -3.30 5.16 -10.49
N MET A 91 -2.33 6.06 -10.26
CA MET A 91 -0.96 5.88 -10.73
C MET A 91 -0.31 4.61 -10.16
N ALA A 92 -0.51 4.32 -8.87
CA ALA A 92 0.00 3.11 -8.25
C ALA A 92 -0.63 1.84 -8.87
N CYS A 93 -1.95 1.85 -9.10
CA CYS A 93 -2.67 0.76 -9.75
C CYS A 93 -2.11 0.47 -11.14
N GLU A 94 -1.89 1.51 -11.96
CA GLU A 94 -1.31 1.39 -13.29
C GLU A 94 0.10 0.78 -13.26
N LYS A 95 0.98 1.32 -12.41
CA LYS A 95 2.36 0.83 -12.26
C LYS A 95 2.38 -0.64 -11.83
N ILE A 96 1.50 -1.03 -10.91
CA ILE A 96 1.40 -2.41 -10.43
C ILE A 96 0.85 -3.34 -11.52
N GLN A 97 -0.14 -2.92 -12.29
CA GLN A 97 -0.70 -3.72 -13.39
C GLN A 97 0.30 -3.94 -14.53
N GLN A 98 1.21 -2.98 -14.75
CA GLN A 98 2.26 -3.08 -15.77
C GLN A 98 3.46 -3.94 -15.33
N ASP A 99 3.60 -4.24 -14.05
CA ASP A 99 4.70 -5.07 -13.55
C ASP A 99 4.34 -6.56 -13.60
N SER A 100 4.90 -7.28 -14.57
CA SER A 100 4.63 -8.71 -14.77
C SER A 100 5.02 -9.59 -13.59
N GLN A 101 5.95 -9.15 -12.72
CA GLN A 101 6.31 -9.91 -11.51
C GLN A 101 5.20 -9.86 -10.47
N LEU A 102 4.32 -8.86 -10.51
CA LEU A 102 3.21 -8.69 -9.56
C LEU A 102 1.91 -9.36 -10.04
N ALA A 103 1.85 -9.83 -11.29
CA ALA A 103 0.64 -10.35 -11.94
C ALA A 103 -0.04 -11.50 -11.16
N ASN A 104 0.75 -12.35 -10.50
CA ASN A 104 0.26 -13.48 -9.68
C ASN A 104 -0.07 -13.09 -8.22
N GLY A 105 -0.19 -11.78 -7.95
CA GLY A 105 -0.47 -11.19 -6.65
C GLY A 105 0.75 -11.10 -5.74
N PHE A 106 0.71 -10.12 -4.84
CA PHE A 106 1.85 -9.66 -4.05
C PHE A 106 1.46 -9.36 -2.60
N ASN A 107 2.44 -9.29 -1.71
CA ASN A 107 2.29 -8.74 -0.36
C ASN A 107 2.53 -7.23 -0.39
N ALA A 108 1.86 -6.48 0.46
CA ALA A 108 1.99 -5.03 0.51
C ALA A 108 2.39 -4.57 1.92
N ILE A 109 3.32 -3.60 2.00
CA ILE A 109 3.76 -2.97 3.25
C ILE A 109 3.64 -1.46 3.11
N GLY A 110 2.75 -0.85 3.89
CA GLY A 110 2.56 0.60 3.90
C GLY A 110 3.10 1.23 5.17
N PHE A 111 3.80 2.35 5.01
CA PHE A 111 4.38 3.11 6.10
C PHE A 111 3.65 4.43 6.28
N SER A 112 3.23 4.73 7.52
CA SER A 112 2.46 5.92 7.85
C SER A 112 1.29 6.10 6.86
N GLN A 113 1.20 7.20 6.12
CA GLN A 113 0.08 7.43 5.20
C GLN A 113 -0.03 6.41 4.07
N GLY A 114 1.09 5.83 3.62
CA GLY A 114 1.11 4.79 2.58
C GLY A 114 0.31 3.54 2.95
N ALA A 115 0.07 3.30 4.24
CA ALA A 115 -0.75 2.19 4.71
C ALA A 115 -2.24 2.36 4.39
N GLN A 116 -2.82 3.54 4.58
CA GLN A 116 -4.20 3.77 4.16
C GLN A 116 -4.33 3.93 2.64
N PHE A 117 -3.26 4.33 1.94
CA PHE A 117 -3.26 4.35 0.47
C PHE A 117 -3.26 2.94 -0.11
N LEU A 118 -2.46 2.03 0.42
CA LEU A 118 -2.54 0.61 0.05
C LEU A 118 -3.89 -0.02 0.40
N ARG A 119 -4.51 0.38 1.52
CA ARG A 119 -5.89 -0.04 1.83
C ARG A 119 -6.87 0.43 0.76
N ALA A 120 -6.78 1.69 0.33
CA ALA A 120 -7.59 2.23 -0.74
C ALA A 120 -7.33 1.53 -2.08
N LEU A 121 -6.06 1.17 -2.36
CA LEU A 121 -5.69 0.38 -3.52
C LEU A 121 -6.36 -1.00 -3.51
N VAL A 122 -6.40 -1.72 -2.35
CA VAL A 122 -7.17 -2.97 -2.21
C VAL A 122 -8.64 -2.73 -2.58
N GLN A 123 -9.24 -1.63 -2.10
CA GLN A 123 -10.64 -1.32 -2.33
C GLN A 123 -10.95 -1.00 -3.80
N ARG A 124 -10.08 -0.25 -4.48
CA ARG A 124 -10.35 0.35 -5.79
C ARG A 124 -9.70 -0.38 -6.97
N CYS A 125 -8.60 -1.11 -6.74
CA CYS A 125 -7.81 -1.81 -7.75
C CYS A 125 -7.59 -3.28 -7.33
N PRO A 126 -8.58 -4.16 -7.52
CA PRO A 126 -8.53 -5.53 -6.99
C PRO A 126 -7.54 -6.46 -7.72
N THR A 127 -7.00 -6.05 -8.87
CA THR A 127 -6.13 -6.85 -9.72
C THR A 127 -4.85 -6.08 -10.08
N PRO A 128 -3.64 -6.66 -9.90
CA PRO A 128 -3.34 -7.94 -9.27
C PRO A 128 -3.65 -7.96 -7.77
N ARG A 129 -3.94 -9.16 -7.23
CA ARG A 129 -4.43 -9.29 -5.85
C ARG A 129 -3.34 -9.00 -4.81
N ILE A 130 -3.64 -8.11 -3.87
CA ILE A 130 -2.89 -7.97 -2.62
C ILE A 130 -3.24 -9.14 -1.69
N LYS A 131 -2.25 -10.01 -1.43
CA LYS A 131 -2.39 -11.22 -0.62
C LYS A 131 -2.38 -10.92 0.87
N ASN A 132 -1.39 -10.14 1.32
CA ASN A 132 -1.24 -9.68 2.70
C ASN A 132 -1.00 -8.17 2.71
N LEU A 133 -1.59 -7.45 3.67
CA LEU A 133 -1.37 -6.00 3.85
C LEU A 133 -0.80 -5.74 5.25
N ILE A 134 0.44 -5.27 5.31
CA ILE A 134 1.09 -4.85 6.55
C ILE A 134 1.02 -3.33 6.64
N SER A 135 0.33 -2.83 7.64
CA SER A 135 0.17 -1.41 7.95
C SER A 135 1.09 -1.04 9.10
N VAL A 136 2.14 -0.28 8.82
CA VAL A 136 3.11 0.20 9.79
C VAL A 136 2.80 1.64 10.15
N GLY A 137 2.15 1.84 11.29
CA GLY A 137 1.77 3.17 11.78
C GLY A 137 0.65 3.86 10.98
N GLY A 138 -0.12 3.11 10.19
CA GLY A 138 -1.17 3.65 9.32
C GLY A 138 -2.33 4.33 10.04
N GLN A 139 -2.86 5.40 9.46
CA GLN A 139 -3.94 6.22 10.01
C GLN A 139 -5.27 5.89 9.34
N HIS A 140 -5.73 4.64 9.51
CA HIS A 140 -6.92 4.16 8.80
C HIS A 140 -8.23 4.86 9.20
N GLN A 141 -8.25 5.59 10.31
CA GLN A 141 -9.36 6.44 10.78
C GLN A 141 -8.97 7.93 10.75
N GLY A 142 -7.97 8.28 9.94
CA GLY A 142 -7.48 9.65 9.85
C GLY A 142 -6.71 10.10 11.09
N VAL A 143 -6.49 11.40 11.14
CA VAL A 143 -5.80 12.07 12.25
C VAL A 143 -6.62 13.24 12.75
N TYR A 144 -6.49 13.50 14.05
CA TYR A 144 -7.05 14.67 14.71
C TYR A 144 -6.04 15.27 15.67
N GLY A 145 -5.18 16.14 15.15
CA GLY A 145 -4.16 16.82 15.94
C GLY A 145 -2.85 17.00 15.18
N LEU A 146 -2.06 17.96 15.65
CA LEU A 146 -0.72 18.21 15.13
C LEU A 146 0.31 17.37 15.91
N PRO A 147 1.35 16.83 15.22
CA PRO A 147 2.45 16.16 15.89
C PRO A 147 3.02 17.03 17.02
N ASN A 148 3.26 16.43 18.19
CA ASN A 148 3.80 17.11 19.37
C ASN A 148 3.00 18.32 19.88
N CYS A 149 1.75 18.50 19.45
CA CYS A 149 0.84 19.56 19.92
C CYS A 149 -0.28 18.92 20.74
N GLY A 150 -0.05 18.72 22.04
CA GLY A 150 -1.10 18.23 22.94
C GLY A 150 -2.18 19.28 23.11
N ALA A 151 -3.42 19.00 22.69
CA ALA A 151 -4.56 19.91 22.88
C ALA A 151 -4.79 20.28 24.37
N LEU A 152 -4.33 19.43 25.30
CA LEU A 152 -4.41 19.64 26.74
C LEU A 152 -3.24 20.44 27.34
N SER A 153 -2.16 20.69 26.59
CA SER A 153 -0.96 21.34 27.13
C SER A 153 -0.80 22.81 26.70
N ASN A 154 -1.41 23.24 25.60
CA ASN A 154 -1.21 24.59 25.06
C ASN A 154 -2.46 25.16 24.36
N ASN A 155 -3.02 26.27 24.86
CA ASN A 155 -4.19 26.95 24.26
C ASN A 155 -3.95 27.38 22.80
N ALA A 156 -2.70 27.68 22.43
CA ALA A 156 -2.33 27.99 21.04
C ALA A 156 -2.43 26.76 20.12
N CYS A 157 -2.07 25.56 20.60
CA CYS A 157 -2.26 24.31 19.86
C CYS A 157 -3.75 24.03 19.62
N ASP A 158 -4.59 24.30 20.63
CA ASP A 158 -6.04 24.13 20.51
C ASP A 158 -6.65 25.09 19.48
N TYR A 159 -6.19 26.34 19.47
CA TYR A 159 -6.61 27.33 18.47
C TYR A 159 -6.20 26.95 17.05
N ILE A 160 -4.93 26.56 16.84
CA ILE A 160 -4.44 26.13 15.52
C ILE A 160 -5.20 24.87 15.06
N ARG A 161 -5.46 23.93 15.97
CA ARG A 161 -6.28 22.74 15.68
C ARG A 161 -7.69 23.13 15.21
N LYS A 162 -8.38 24.04 15.91
CA LYS A 162 -9.71 24.54 15.52
C LYS A 162 -9.69 25.25 14.17
N LEU A 163 -8.65 26.04 13.90
CA LEU A 163 -8.47 26.69 12.60
C LEU A 163 -8.29 25.64 11.49
N LEU A 164 -7.49 24.61 11.74
CA LEU A 164 -7.26 23.51 10.80
C LEU A 164 -8.53 22.68 10.55
N ASN A 165 -9.43 22.53 11.51
CA ASN A 165 -10.71 21.83 11.30
C ASN A 165 -11.51 22.47 10.17
N HIS A 166 -11.66 23.79 10.19
CA HIS A 166 -12.37 24.50 9.12
C HIS A 166 -11.55 24.58 7.84
N ALA A 167 -10.24 24.83 7.94
CA ALA A 167 -9.39 24.97 6.76
C ALA A 167 -9.22 23.65 6.00
N ALA A 168 -9.15 22.52 6.69
CA ALA A 168 -8.96 21.21 6.09
C ALA A 168 -10.09 20.89 5.11
N TYR A 169 -11.34 21.19 5.45
CA TYR A 169 -12.52 20.87 4.64
C TYR A 169 -12.83 21.87 3.52
N ILE A 170 -11.98 22.88 3.31
CA ILE A 170 -12.11 23.77 2.15
C ILE A 170 -11.75 23.01 0.87
N ASP A 171 -12.59 23.10 -0.17
CA ASP A 171 -12.48 22.33 -1.42
C ASP A 171 -11.07 22.38 -2.05
N TRP A 172 -10.44 23.55 -2.16
CA TRP A 172 -9.10 23.65 -2.74
C TRP A 172 -8.00 23.06 -1.84
N VAL A 173 -8.21 23.03 -0.52
CA VAL A 173 -7.29 22.40 0.43
C VAL A 173 -7.42 20.88 0.34
N GLN A 174 -8.64 20.35 0.29
CA GLN A 174 -8.89 18.93 0.02
C GLN A 174 -8.24 18.49 -1.30
N LYS A 175 -8.31 19.30 -2.36
CA LYS A 175 -7.70 18.98 -3.66
C LYS A 175 -6.17 19.05 -3.68
N GLY A 176 -5.58 19.96 -2.90
CA GLY A 176 -4.15 20.29 -3.00
C GLY A 176 -3.27 19.82 -1.85
N LEU A 177 -3.84 19.33 -0.74
CA LEU A 177 -3.08 18.93 0.44
C LEU A 177 -3.51 17.53 0.91
N VAL A 178 -2.61 16.57 0.73
CA VAL A 178 -2.80 15.16 1.09
C VAL A 178 -3.29 14.99 2.53
N GLN A 179 -2.68 15.71 3.48
CA GLN A 179 -2.98 15.58 4.90
C GLN A 179 -4.41 16.02 5.24
N ALA A 180 -4.98 16.97 4.48
CA ALA A 180 -6.36 17.41 4.69
C ALA A 180 -7.36 16.32 4.30
N THR A 181 -7.07 15.53 3.27
CA THR A 181 -7.97 14.50 2.74
C THR A 181 -8.28 13.37 3.72
N TYR A 182 -7.42 13.18 4.73
CA TYR A 182 -7.62 12.25 5.86
C TYR A 182 -7.61 12.95 7.22
N TRP A 183 -7.85 14.26 7.26
CA TRP A 183 -8.20 14.94 8.49
C TRP A 183 -9.60 14.51 8.93
N HIS A 184 -9.71 14.03 10.16
CA HIS A 184 -10.96 13.52 10.71
C HIS A 184 -11.25 14.29 12.00
N ASP A 185 -12.19 15.24 11.94
CA ASP A 185 -12.64 15.99 13.10
C ASP A 185 -13.77 15.25 13.83
N PRO A 186 -13.49 14.54 14.95
CA PRO A 186 -14.52 13.82 15.70
C PRO A 186 -15.50 14.74 16.41
N LEU A 187 -15.24 16.06 16.47
CA LEU A 187 -16.15 17.03 17.08
C LEU A 187 -17.20 17.54 16.08
N ASN A 188 -16.95 17.40 14.77
CA ASN A 188 -17.89 17.76 13.72
C ASN A 188 -17.95 16.67 12.64
N GLU A 189 -18.42 15.50 13.06
CA GLU A 189 -18.47 14.29 12.23
C GLU A 189 -19.24 14.51 10.91
N GLU A 190 -20.34 15.25 10.94
CA GLU A 190 -21.14 15.53 9.73
C GLU A 190 -20.37 16.37 8.69
N GLU A 191 -19.55 17.32 9.15
CA GLU A 191 -18.69 18.11 8.27
C GLU A 191 -17.58 17.24 7.66
N TYR A 192 -16.95 16.38 8.48
CA TYR A 192 -15.96 15.40 8.02
C TYR A 192 -16.54 14.49 6.93
N LYS A 193 -17.67 13.83 7.21
CA LYS A 193 -18.27 12.86 6.29
C LYS A 193 -18.66 13.50 4.96
N LYS A 194 -19.15 14.74 5.00
CA LYS A 194 -19.62 15.46 3.81
C LYS A 194 -18.47 16.02 2.96
N ASN A 195 -17.38 16.48 3.59
CA ASN A 195 -16.36 17.28 2.92
C ASN A 195 -14.99 16.59 2.78
N SER A 196 -14.74 15.46 3.44
CA SER A 196 -13.53 14.67 3.19
C SER A 196 -13.58 14.05 1.80
N SER A 197 -12.62 14.41 0.95
CA SER A 197 -12.56 13.95 -0.45
C SER A 197 -11.97 12.55 -0.62
N PHE A 198 -11.41 11.96 0.46
CA PHE A 198 -10.72 10.68 0.39
C PHE A 198 -11.11 9.73 1.52
N LEU A 199 -10.82 10.10 2.77
CA LEU A 199 -10.96 9.18 3.89
C LEU A 199 -12.42 8.76 4.11
N ALA A 200 -13.36 9.69 3.98
CA ALA A 200 -14.79 9.38 4.10
C ALA A 200 -15.29 8.39 3.04
N ASP A 201 -14.78 8.48 1.80
CA ASP A 201 -15.09 7.52 0.73
C ASP A 201 -14.59 6.12 1.07
N ILE A 202 -13.28 5.98 1.35
CA ILE A 202 -12.68 4.67 1.59
C ILE A 202 -13.11 4.06 2.94
N ASN A 203 -13.83 4.81 3.78
CA ASN A 203 -14.45 4.32 5.01
C ASN A 203 -15.96 4.08 4.88
N ASN A 204 -16.56 4.28 3.69
CA ASN A 204 -18.00 4.16 3.46
C ASN A 204 -18.85 5.03 4.41
N GLU A 205 -18.41 6.25 4.71
CA GLU A 205 -19.07 7.09 5.73
C GLU A 205 -20.45 7.62 5.29
N LEU A 206 -20.63 7.85 3.98
CA LEU A 206 -21.89 8.35 3.42
C LEU A 206 -22.72 7.23 2.76
N VAL A 207 -22.06 6.36 1.99
CA VAL A 207 -22.70 5.29 1.22
C VAL A 207 -21.83 4.05 1.32
N ILE A 208 -22.46 2.89 1.50
CA ILE A 208 -21.77 1.61 1.52
C ILE A 208 -21.45 1.20 0.08
N ASN A 209 -20.17 1.24 -0.28
CA ASN A 209 -19.66 0.65 -1.50
C ASN A 209 -19.41 -0.86 -1.30
N GLU A 210 -20.30 -1.70 -1.82
CA GLU A 210 -20.20 -3.17 -1.69
C GLU A 210 -18.96 -3.74 -2.41
N THR A 211 -18.46 -3.09 -3.46
CA THR A 211 -17.20 -3.48 -4.12
C THR A 211 -16.02 -3.30 -3.18
N TYR A 212 -15.93 -2.16 -2.49
CA TYR A 212 -14.87 -1.90 -1.51
C TYR A 212 -14.86 -2.95 -0.40
N LYS A 213 -16.05 -3.28 0.13
CA LYS A 213 -16.21 -4.31 1.17
C LYS A 213 -15.80 -5.69 0.66
N THR A 214 -16.26 -6.07 -0.53
CA THR A 214 -15.93 -7.37 -1.14
C THR A 214 -14.42 -7.50 -1.35
N ASN A 215 -13.78 -6.48 -1.94
CA ASN A 215 -12.35 -6.48 -2.19
C ASN A 215 -11.54 -6.54 -0.89
N LEU A 216 -11.95 -5.78 0.14
CA LEU A 216 -11.31 -5.85 1.45
C LEU A 216 -11.47 -7.23 2.10
N LEU A 217 -12.67 -7.82 2.11
CA LEU A 217 -12.93 -9.12 2.75
C LEU A 217 -12.06 -10.23 2.17
N VAL A 218 -11.84 -10.21 0.85
CA VAL A 218 -10.95 -11.16 0.17
C VAL A 218 -9.49 -11.03 0.63
N SER A 219 -9.07 -9.85 1.12
CA SER A 219 -7.73 -9.60 1.65
C SER A 219 -7.67 -9.51 3.19
N TYR A 220 -8.83 -9.53 3.89
CA TYR A 220 -8.94 -9.15 5.30
C TYR A 220 -8.33 -10.17 6.27
N SER A 221 -8.28 -11.45 5.91
CA SER A 221 -7.66 -12.49 6.73
C SER A 221 -6.17 -12.23 7.00
N ASN A 222 -5.57 -11.27 6.28
CA ASN A 222 -4.14 -11.04 6.24
C ASN A 222 -3.72 -9.57 6.44
N MET A 223 -4.55 -8.75 7.08
CA MET A 223 -4.18 -7.37 7.43
C MET A 223 -3.49 -7.33 8.80
N PHE A 224 -2.21 -6.96 8.84
CA PHE A 224 -1.42 -6.81 10.06
C PHE A 224 -1.22 -5.33 10.38
N LYS A 225 -1.58 -4.88 11.58
CA LYS A 225 -1.39 -3.50 12.03
C LYS A 225 -0.27 -3.43 13.07
N VAL A 226 0.82 -2.78 12.72
CA VAL A 226 1.95 -2.50 13.61
C VAL A 226 1.83 -1.05 14.09
N LYS A 227 1.60 -0.86 15.39
CA LYS A 227 1.62 0.48 16.01
C LYS A 227 2.98 0.71 16.65
N SER A 228 3.57 1.89 16.42
CA SER A 228 4.72 2.32 17.19
C SER A 228 4.29 2.62 18.63
N SER A 229 4.94 2.01 19.62
CA SER A 229 4.80 2.41 21.02
C SER A 229 5.52 3.74 21.21
N LYS A 230 4.81 4.73 21.76
CA LYS A 230 5.44 5.96 22.27
C LYS A 230 6.33 5.66 23.46
#